data_AF-A0A024WAV9-F1
#
_entry.id   AF-A0A024WAV9-F1
#
_cell.length_a   1.000
_cell.length_b   1.000
_cell.length_c   1.000
_cell.angle_alpha   90.00
_cell.angle_beta   90.00
_cell.angle_gamma   90.00
#
_symmetry.space_group_name_H-M   'P 1'
#
loop_
_entity.id
_entity.type
_entity.pdbx_description
1 polymer ?
#
loop_
_entity_poly.entity_id
_entity_poly.type
_entity_poly.pdbx_seq_one_letter_code
_entity_poly.pdbx_strand_id
1 'polypeptide(L)'
;MESLSIEKNSTPFGRSEYRTFNSELNYTLMDSSLNHSSILDNSMKIEKDSRDKRLQKLNQNIVSEYESGRQSVVFTQQKYKQLLEGFLLFVQTNKYIHQKITELRTEAIDEYNRMQNKNIPNIIIHQRLICNINNFQTGNEQFELLAKCLIKEPYLALPAYQAAIKELWKSEDSKVDIDPPKIGICGWLGRHHVTPRGLQSSMINKLVAVEGVVNKCSTVQPKLVQSVYIGEAVHDMNADAKTSEKTVHLRPHYDITDFDKTAKDSGRPPASDPEGRIMHKHEIGLCKYKNHQKFVIQETPEDAPTGQMPRWVEVIVEDDLCDIVKCGDRVRVWGVYRANCGQANSTNSGLGRSFLIANNVLVKNKETYDSNLCISEADKKNFHAFAKKDNTIDILGYSFAPSICGQDIVKKAIVLMLAGGTERALPSHHIRGDIHIMLVGDPSCGKSQLLRYVM
;
A
#
# COMPACT_ATOMS: atom_id res chain seq x y z
N MET A 1 -18.78 47.49 -44.28
CA MET A 1 -19.69 46.48 -44.85
C MET A 1 -19.56 45.28 -43.93
N GLU A 2 -20.52 45.05 -43.02
CA GLU A 2 -21.67 44.16 -43.28
C GLU A 2 -21.16 42.83 -43.87
N SER A 3 -21.31 41.66 -43.25
CA SER A 3 -22.50 41.09 -42.63
C SER A 3 -22.17 39.73 -42.01
N LEU A 4 -22.92 39.34 -40.95
CA LEU A 4 -23.52 38.02 -40.66
C LEU A 4 -22.80 36.72 -41.16
N SER A 5 -22.66 35.61 -40.42
CA SER A 5 -23.44 35.08 -39.28
C SER A 5 -22.97 33.66 -38.88
N ILE A 6 -23.12 33.33 -37.58
CA ILE A 6 -23.44 32.01 -36.95
C ILE A 6 -22.29 30.95 -36.98
N GLU A 7 -21.83 30.30 -35.90
CA GLU A 7 -22.52 29.62 -34.78
C GLU A 7 -21.52 29.30 -33.65
N LYS A 8 -21.82 29.61 -32.38
CA LYS A 8 -21.19 28.94 -31.20
C LYS A 8 -22.20 28.85 -30.06
N ASN A 9 -22.67 27.64 -29.83
CA ASN A 9 -23.39 27.22 -28.62
C ASN A 9 -22.41 27.09 -27.45
N SER A 10 -22.56 27.91 -26.41
CA SER A 10 -22.22 27.52 -25.03
C SER A 10 -22.90 28.46 -24.05
N THR A 11 -23.92 27.94 -23.35
CA THR A 11 -24.56 28.54 -22.18
C THR A 11 -23.67 28.41 -20.94
N PRO A 12 -23.55 29.45 -20.11
CA PRO A 12 -23.32 29.28 -18.68
C PRO A 12 -24.55 29.71 -17.88
N PHE A 13 -25.06 28.78 -17.07
CA PHE A 13 -26.12 29.01 -16.10
C PHE A 13 -25.64 29.89 -14.93
N GLY A 14 -26.35 31.01 -14.72
CA GLY A 14 -26.95 31.37 -13.44
C GLY A 14 -26.04 31.65 -12.23
N ARG A 15 -25.49 32.87 -12.15
CA ARG A 15 -25.28 33.56 -10.87
C ARG A 15 -26.56 34.33 -10.53
N SER A 16 -27.16 34.07 -9.37
CA SER A 16 -28.32 34.82 -8.88
C SER A 16 -27.91 36.23 -8.43
N GLU A 17 -28.63 37.21 -8.97
CA GLU A 17 -28.43 38.66 -8.83
C GLU A 17 -28.61 39.17 -7.39
N TYR A 18 -27.69 40.03 -6.96
CA TYR A 18 -27.96 41.05 -5.95
C TYR A 18 -28.78 42.15 -6.62
N ARG A 19 -30.03 42.38 -6.18
CA ARG A 19 -30.81 43.56 -6.55
C ARG A 19 -30.85 44.55 -5.38
N THR A 20 -30.06 45.61 -5.52
CA THR A 20 -30.25 46.92 -4.91
C THR A 20 -31.59 47.52 -5.38
N PHE A 21 -32.50 47.76 -4.46
CA PHE A 21 -33.72 48.54 -4.71
C PHE A 21 -33.45 50.02 -4.39
N ASN A 22 -33.45 50.85 -5.43
CA ASN A 22 -33.54 52.30 -5.33
C ASN A 22 -35.01 52.73 -5.38
N SER A 23 -35.35 53.58 -4.42
CA SER A 23 -36.34 54.67 -4.41
C SER A 23 -37.27 54.86 -5.61
N GLU A 24 -38.57 54.73 -5.38
CA GLU A 24 -39.56 55.69 -5.87
C GLU A 24 -40.53 56.05 -4.74
N LEU A 25 -40.49 57.32 -4.34
CA LEU A 25 -41.45 57.95 -3.44
C LEU A 25 -42.76 58.17 -4.18
N ASN A 26 -43.87 57.71 -3.60
CA ASN A 26 -45.17 58.34 -3.79
C ASN A 26 -45.73 58.72 -2.42
N TYR A 27 -45.79 60.03 -2.19
CA TYR A 27 -46.45 60.64 -1.05
C TYR A 27 -47.96 60.59 -1.26
N THR A 28 -48.67 59.94 -0.35
CA THR A 28 -50.07 60.27 -0.07
C THR A 28 -50.20 60.48 1.44
N LEU A 29 -50.22 61.75 1.84
CA LEU A 29 -50.56 62.18 3.19
C LEU A 29 -52.07 62.01 3.38
N MET A 30 -52.47 61.14 4.30
CA MET A 30 -53.76 61.24 5.01
C MET A 30 -53.54 60.81 6.45
N ASP A 31 -53.91 61.71 7.35
CA ASP A 31 -53.84 61.61 8.80
C ASP A 31 -54.56 60.37 9.36
N SER A 32 -53.95 59.72 10.35
CA SER A 32 -54.59 59.47 11.66
C SER A 32 -53.71 58.56 12.52
N SER A 33 -53.35 59.12 13.67
CA SER A 33 -52.60 58.52 14.77
C SER A 33 -53.26 57.26 15.34
N LEU A 34 -52.84 56.06 14.92
CA LEU A 34 -53.20 54.79 15.57
C LEU A 34 -52.03 53.77 15.51
N ASN A 35 -51.46 53.44 16.67
CA ASN A 35 -50.74 52.20 17.03
C ASN A 35 -49.52 51.76 16.19
N HIS A 36 -48.46 52.57 16.09
CA HIS A 36 -47.18 52.11 15.50
C HIS A 36 -46.29 51.26 16.42
N SER A 37 -46.46 51.30 17.75
CA SER A 37 -45.63 50.49 18.67
C SER A 37 -46.02 49.01 18.69
N SER A 38 -47.31 48.68 18.64
CA SER A 38 -47.79 47.29 18.73
C SER A 38 -47.57 46.47 17.45
N ILE A 39 -47.52 47.13 16.29
CA ILE A 39 -47.28 46.46 14.99
C ILE A 39 -45.79 46.14 14.81
N LEU A 40 -44.89 47.05 15.21
CA LEU A 40 -43.43 46.83 15.20
C LEU A 40 -42.98 45.79 16.23
N ASP A 41 -43.61 45.76 17.41
CA ASP A 41 -43.36 44.72 18.42
C ASP A 41 -43.84 43.34 17.96
N ASN A 42 -44.98 43.27 17.25
CA ASN A 42 -45.48 42.01 16.70
C ASN A 42 -44.64 41.52 15.52
N SER A 43 -44.16 42.39 14.63
CA SER A 43 -43.24 41.99 13.55
C SER A 43 -41.89 41.52 14.08
N MET A 44 -41.32 42.21 15.09
CA MET A 44 -40.09 41.78 15.75
C MET A 44 -40.25 40.48 16.54
N LYS A 45 -41.42 40.22 17.14
CA LYS A 45 -41.73 38.93 17.78
C LYS A 45 -41.86 37.80 16.77
N ILE A 46 -42.51 38.02 15.63
CA ILE A 46 -42.65 37.02 14.56
C ILE A 46 -41.28 36.69 13.94
N GLU A 47 -40.41 37.69 13.73
CA GLU A 47 -39.03 37.46 13.27
C GLU A 47 -38.19 36.73 14.32
N LYS A 48 -38.33 37.05 15.61
CA LYS A 48 -37.66 36.32 16.70
C LYS A 48 -38.16 34.87 16.81
N ASP A 49 -39.47 34.63 16.76
CA ASP A 49 -40.05 33.28 16.80
C ASP A 49 -39.63 32.43 15.59
N SER A 50 -39.54 33.04 14.40
CA SER A 50 -39.06 32.33 13.20
C SER A 50 -37.55 32.03 13.27
N ARG A 51 -36.76 32.94 13.84
CA ARG A 51 -35.33 32.76 14.10
C ARG A 51 -35.09 31.69 15.18
N ASP A 52 -35.87 31.69 16.24
CA ASP A 52 -35.78 30.71 17.33
C ASP A 52 -36.19 29.32 16.86
N LYS A 53 -37.24 29.20 16.03
CA LYS A 53 -37.58 27.93 15.36
C LYS A 53 -36.46 27.46 14.44
N ARG A 54 -35.79 28.37 13.72
CA ARG A 54 -34.65 28.03 12.85
C ARG A 54 -33.42 27.60 13.66
N LEU A 55 -33.14 28.25 14.80
CA LEU A 55 -32.08 27.89 15.73
C LEU A 55 -32.36 26.55 16.41
N GLN A 56 -33.60 26.29 16.82
CA GLN A 56 -34.02 24.98 17.34
C GLN A 56 -33.84 23.87 16.30
N LYS A 57 -34.23 24.12 15.04
CA LYS A 57 -34.01 23.16 13.95
C LYS A 57 -32.52 22.94 13.65
N LEU A 58 -31.70 23.99 13.71
CA LEU A 58 -30.24 23.88 13.55
C LEU A 58 -29.63 23.08 14.70
N ASN A 59 -30.02 23.35 15.94
CA ASN A 59 -29.56 22.62 17.12
C ASN A 59 -29.98 21.15 17.05
N GLN A 60 -31.21 20.85 16.63
CA GLN A 60 -31.66 19.48 16.41
C GLN A 60 -30.85 18.77 15.32
N ASN A 61 -30.50 19.46 14.22
CA ASN A 61 -29.64 18.90 13.19
C ASN A 61 -28.20 18.65 13.69
N ILE A 62 -27.64 19.58 14.47
CA ILE A 62 -26.30 19.42 15.05
C ILE A 62 -26.29 18.25 16.06
N VAL A 63 -27.31 18.16 16.91
CA VAL A 63 -27.44 17.06 17.88
C VAL A 63 -27.62 15.73 17.15
N SER A 64 -28.44 15.65 16.10
CA SER A 64 -28.63 14.42 15.34
C SER A 64 -27.39 14.00 14.55
N GLU A 65 -26.66 14.95 13.97
CA GLU A 65 -25.37 14.70 13.31
C GLU A 65 -24.32 14.21 14.31
N TYR A 66 -24.25 14.83 15.49
CA TYR A 66 -23.36 14.40 16.58
C TYR A 66 -23.72 13.00 17.08
N GLU A 67 -25.01 12.71 17.28
CA GLU A 67 -25.48 11.38 17.70
C GLU A 67 -25.17 10.32 16.64
N SER A 68 -25.38 10.62 15.35
CA SER A 68 -25.03 9.74 14.24
C SER A 68 -23.53 9.48 14.16
N GLY A 69 -22.71 10.52 14.34
CA GLY A 69 -21.26 10.39 14.41
C GLY A 69 -20.82 9.53 15.59
N ARG A 70 -21.38 9.77 16.78
CA ARG A 70 -21.09 8.97 17.99
C ARG A 70 -21.48 7.51 17.80
N GLN A 71 -22.66 7.22 17.27
CA GLN A 71 -23.12 5.85 16.99
C GLN A 71 -22.19 5.16 16.00
N SER A 72 -21.73 5.85 14.96
CA SER A 72 -20.79 5.31 13.97
C SER A 72 -19.46 4.92 14.63
N VAL A 73 -18.90 5.78 15.50
CA VAL A 73 -17.65 5.46 16.23
C VAL A 73 -17.82 4.26 17.15
N VAL A 74 -18.92 4.21 17.91
CA VAL A 74 -19.21 3.08 18.81
C VAL A 74 -19.37 1.79 18.01
N PHE A 75 -20.07 1.84 16.88
CA PHE A 75 -20.24 0.69 15.99
C PHE A 75 -18.89 0.19 15.44
N THR A 76 -18.02 1.09 14.98
CA THR A 76 -16.67 0.73 14.51
C THR A 76 -15.84 0.09 15.61
N GLN A 77 -15.90 0.61 16.86
CA GLN A 77 -15.20 0.03 18.01
C GLN A 77 -15.72 -1.36 18.36
N GLN A 78 -17.03 -1.56 18.39
CA GLN A 78 -17.65 -2.86 18.64
C GLN A 78 -17.25 -3.88 17.56
N LYS A 79 -17.29 -3.47 16.29
CA LYS A 79 -16.85 -4.30 15.16
C LYS A 79 -15.37 -4.67 15.25
N TYR A 80 -14.51 -3.72 15.62
CA TYR A 80 -13.08 -3.98 15.84
C TYR A 80 -12.86 -5.03 16.94
N LYS A 81 -13.58 -4.92 18.06
CA LYS A 81 -13.51 -5.89 19.16
C LYS A 81 -13.94 -7.29 18.72
N GLN A 82 -15.05 -7.41 17.98
CA GLN A 82 -15.51 -8.69 17.44
C GLN A 82 -14.50 -9.32 16.48
N LEU A 83 -13.89 -8.50 15.60
CA LEU A 83 -12.83 -8.97 14.70
C LEU A 83 -11.60 -9.45 15.47
N LEU A 84 -11.18 -8.72 16.50
CA LEU A 84 -10.04 -9.09 17.34
C LEU A 84 -10.26 -10.44 18.03
N GLU A 85 -11.42 -10.63 18.66
CA GLU A 85 -11.80 -11.90 19.30
C GLU A 85 -11.83 -13.05 18.28
N GLY A 86 -12.38 -12.81 17.08
CA GLY A 86 -12.40 -13.80 16.00
C GLY A 86 -11.00 -14.17 15.50
N PHE A 87 -10.11 -13.18 15.30
CA PHE A 87 -8.74 -13.44 14.87
C PHE A 87 -7.92 -14.14 15.96
N LEU A 88 -8.15 -13.82 17.24
CA LEU A 88 -7.50 -14.49 18.36
C LEU A 88 -7.87 -15.98 18.40
N LEU A 89 -9.17 -16.29 18.26
CA LEU A 89 -9.64 -17.66 18.15
C LEU A 89 -9.01 -18.39 16.95
N PHE A 90 -8.93 -17.72 15.79
CA PHE A 90 -8.33 -18.30 14.59
C PHE A 90 -6.84 -18.63 14.78
N VAL A 91 -6.07 -17.69 15.35
CA VAL A 91 -4.63 -17.85 15.61
C VAL A 91 -4.38 -18.98 16.61
N GLN A 92 -5.17 -19.06 17.68
CA GLN A 92 -5.06 -20.13 18.68
C GLN A 92 -5.41 -21.51 18.11
N THR A 93 -6.37 -21.58 17.19
CA THR A 93 -6.80 -22.85 16.58
C THR A 93 -5.79 -23.34 15.53
N ASN A 94 -5.10 -22.42 14.85
CA ASN A 94 -4.23 -22.76 13.73
C ASN A 94 -2.81 -23.12 14.17
N LYS A 95 -2.55 -24.43 14.28
CA LYS A 95 -1.23 -24.98 14.64
C LYS A 95 -0.09 -24.50 13.74
N TYR A 96 -0.33 -24.32 12.44
CA TYR A 96 0.70 -23.87 11.50
C TYR A 96 1.17 -22.44 11.82
N ILE A 97 0.23 -21.55 12.14
CA ILE A 97 0.55 -20.17 12.53
C ILE A 97 1.35 -20.16 13.82
N HIS A 98 0.95 -20.97 14.81
CA HIS A 98 1.68 -21.08 16.07
C HIS A 98 3.11 -21.56 15.84
N GLN A 99 3.31 -22.66 15.10
CA GLN A 99 4.64 -23.17 14.78
C GLN A 99 5.49 -22.11 14.07
N LYS A 100 4.92 -21.42 13.08
CA LYS A 100 5.64 -20.40 12.32
C LYS A 100 6.02 -19.19 13.18
N ILE A 101 5.17 -18.81 14.14
CA ILE A 101 5.47 -17.74 15.08
C ILE A 101 6.62 -18.15 16.02
N THR A 102 6.60 -19.38 16.55
CA THR A 102 7.69 -19.89 17.38
C THR A 102 9.01 -19.93 16.59
N GLU A 103 8.98 -20.38 15.32
CA GLU A 103 10.15 -20.34 14.42
C GLU A 103 10.68 -18.91 14.24
N LEU A 104 9.82 -17.96 13.86
CA LEU A 104 10.20 -16.56 13.68
C LEU A 104 10.78 -15.96 14.97
N ARG A 105 10.23 -16.32 16.13
CA ARG A 105 10.74 -15.89 17.43
C ARG A 105 12.15 -16.43 17.70
N THR A 106 12.39 -17.71 17.44
CA THR A 106 13.74 -18.29 17.58
C THR A 106 14.75 -17.61 16.67
N GLU A 107 14.39 -17.35 15.41
CA GLU A 107 15.21 -16.58 14.47
C GLU A 107 15.46 -15.15 14.98
N ALA A 108 14.45 -14.50 15.55
CA ALA A 108 14.58 -13.15 16.11
C ALA A 108 15.55 -13.10 17.29
N ILE A 109 15.44 -14.07 18.20
CA ILE A 109 16.30 -14.17 19.38
C ILE A 109 17.75 -14.43 18.95
N ASP A 110 17.97 -15.32 17.99
CA ASP A 110 19.30 -15.61 17.46
C ASP A 110 19.92 -14.38 16.79
N GLU A 111 19.15 -13.66 15.99
CA GLU A 111 19.60 -12.42 15.35
C GLU A 111 19.89 -11.32 16.38
N TYR A 112 19.01 -11.16 17.38
CA TYR A 112 19.21 -10.23 18.48
C TYR A 112 20.51 -10.52 19.24
N ASN A 113 20.76 -11.78 19.60
CA ASN A 113 22.00 -12.20 20.27
C ASN A 113 23.23 -11.95 19.40
N ARG A 114 23.15 -12.20 18.09
CA ARG A 114 24.24 -11.90 17.14
C ARG A 114 24.54 -10.41 17.05
N MET A 115 23.52 -9.55 17.07
CA MET A 115 23.69 -8.10 17.00
C MET A 115 24.17 -7.51 18.33
N GLN A 116 23.70 -8.05 19.46
CA GLN A 116 24.21 -7.70 20.79
C GLN A 116 25.72 -7.99 20.91
N ASN A 117 26.18 -9.14 20.42
CA ASN A 117 27.61 -9.46 20.36
C ASN A 117 28.44 -8.46 19.54
N LYS A 118 27.80 -7.72 18.62
CA LYS A 118 28.44 -6.67 17.80
C LYS A 118 28.31 -5.27 18.40
N ASN A 119 27.76 -5.12 19.61
CA ASN A 119 27.53 -3.84 20.31
C ASN A 119 26.78 -2.79 19.45
N ILE A 120 25.80 -3.22 18.65
CA ILE A 120 24.98 -2.31 17.83
C ILE A 120 23.88 -1.69 18.71
N PRO A 121 23.81 -0.36 18.89
CA PRO A 121 22.71 0.28 19.60
C PRO A 121 21.42 0.24 18.78
N ASN A 122 20.26 0.10 19.43
CA ASN A 122 18.91 0.09 18.83
C ASN A 122 18.72 -0.97 17.72
N ILE A 123 18.73 -2.25 18.11
CA ILE A 123 18.48 -3.38 17.22
C ILE A 123 17.00 -3.39 16.81
N ILE A 124 16.74 -3.18 15.52
CA ILE A 124 15.42 -3.32 14.91
C ILE A 124 15.45 -4.56 14.03
N ILE A 125 14.68 -5.57 14.41
CA ILE A 125 14.53 -6.81 13.64
C ILE A 125 13.21 -6.72 12.87
N HIS A 126 13.31 -6.74 11.55
CA HIS A 126 12.12 -6.71 10.71
C HIS A 126 11.69 -8.13 10.35
N GLN A 127 10.55 -8.56 10.87
CA GLN A 127 9.96 -9.86 10.55
C GLN A 127 8.54 -9.70 10.02
N ARG A 128 8.17 -10.62 9.12
CA ARG A 128 6.83 -10.69 8.55
C ARG A 128 6.34 -12.13 8.52
N LEU A 129 5.18 -12.37 9.12
CA LEU A 129 4.46 -13.63 8.99
C LEU A 129 3.58 -13.58 7.73
N ILE A 130 3.86 -14.48 6.78
CA ILE A 130 3.06 -14.61 5.56
C ILE A 130 1.91 -15.59 5.81
N CYS A 131 0.68 -15.10 5.72
CA CYS A 131 -0.54 -15.86 5.92
C CYS A 131 -1.31 -15.98 4.60
N ASN A 132 -1.55 -17.22 4.17
CA ASN A 132 -2.39 -17.48 3.01
C ASN A 132 -3.87 -17.32 3.38
N ILE A 133 -4.60 -16.54 2.59
CA ILE A 133 -6.03 -16.32 2.79
C ILE A 133 -6.86 -17.61 2.69
N ASN A 134 -6.37 -18.61 1.96
CA ASN A 134 -7.01 -19.91 1.86
C ASN A 134 -7.05 -20.64 3.21
N ASN A 135 -6.15 -20.31 4.15
CA ASN A 135 -6.14 -20.92 5.48
C ASN A 135 -7.38 -20.55 6.32
N PHE A 136 -8.11 -19.51 5.93
CA PHE A 136 -9.39 -19.15 6.55
C PHE A 136 -10.57 -19.97 6.02
N GLN A 137 -10.40 -20.72 4.93
CA GLN A 137 -11.45 -21.54 4.30
C GLN A 137 -11.55 -22.95 4.93
N THR A 138 -11.38 -23.07 6.24
CA THR A 138 -11.39 -24.35 6.98
C THR A 138 -12.78 -24.90 7.27
N GLY A 139 -13.82 -24.41 6.59
CA GLY A 139 -15.21 -24.86 6.74
C GLY A 139 -15.98 -24.26 7.93
N ASN A 140 -15.35 -23.38 8.72
CA ASN A 140 -16.04 -22.62 9.76
C ASN A 140 -16.55 -21.27 9.18
N GLU A 141 -17.86 -21.04 9.29
CA GLU A 141 -18.51 -19.83 8.78
C GLU A 141 -17.92 -18.55 9.37
N GLN A 142 -17.53 -18.58 10.65
CA GLN A 142 -16.92 -17.43 11.33
C GLN A 142 -15.57 -17.04 10.69
N PHE A 143 -14.73 -18.00 10.34
CA PHE A 143 -13.43 -17.73 9.72
C PHE A 143 -13.56 -17.27 8.27
N GLU A 144 -14.57 -17.77 7.54
CA GLU A 144 -14.88 -17.28 6.20
C GLU A 144 -15.37 -15.82 6.23
N LEU A 145 -16.15 -15.44 7.24
CA LEU A 145 -16.53 -14.04 7.46
C LEU A 145 -15.32 -13.16 7.75
N LEU A 146 -14.35 -13.63 8.56
CA LEU A 146 -13.09 -12.91 8.80
C LEU A 146 -12.30 -12.70 7.49
N ALA A 147 -12.21 -13.71 6.62
CA ALA A 147 -11.55 -13.59 5.32
C ALA A 147 -12.26 -12.56 4.42
N LYS A 148 -13.59 -12.57 4.38
CA LYS A 148 -14.38 -11.57 3.65
C LYS A 148 -14.16 -10.15 4.20
N CYS A 149 -14.05 -10.01 5.52
CA CYS A 149 -13.73 -8.75 6.18
C CYS A 149 -12.31 -8.26 5.87
N LEU A 150 -11.31 -9.15 5.80
CA LEU A 150 -9.94 -8.81 5.39
C LEU A 150 -9.90 -8.22 3.96
N ILE A 151 -10.73 -8.75 3.06
CA ILE A 151 -10.80 -8.25 1.67
C ILE A 151 -11.54 -6.92 1.59
N LYS A 152 -12.73 -6.83 2.22
CA LYS A 152 -13.62 -5.67 2.09
C LYS A 152 -13.19 -4.47 2.94
N GLU A 153 -12.71 -4.71 4.16
CA GLU A 153 -12.38 -3.69 5.16
C GLU A 153 -11.01 -3.98 5.81
N PRO A 154 -9.93 -3.99 5.02
CA PRO A 154 -8.58 -4.26 5.52
C PRO A 154 -8.10 -3.28 6.59
N TYR A 155 -8.62 -2.05 6.63
CA TYR A 155 -8.19 -1.03 7.60
C TYR A 155 -8.56 -1.36 9.05
N LEU A 156 -9.66 -2.09 9.29
CA LEU A 156 -10.00 -2.60 10.63
C LEU A 156 -9.42 -3.99 10.83
N ALA A 157 -9.51 -4.83 9.81
CA ALA A 157 -9.18 -6.24 9.91
C ALA A 157 -7.67 -6.49 10.02
N LEU A 158 -6.81 -5.75 9.29
CA LEU A 158 -5.36 -5.91 9.38
C LEU A 158 -4.81 -5.51 10.76
N PRO A 159 -5.15 -4.33 11.34
CA PRO A 159 -4.70 -3.99 12.68
C PRO A 159 -5.25 -4.94 13.76
N ALA A 160 -6.52 -5.36 13.64
CA ALA A 160 -7.09 -6.35 14.57
C ALA A 160 -6.34 -7.68 14.49
N TYR A 161 -6.02 -8.15 13.29
CA TYR A 161 -5.24 -9.37 13.11
C TYR A 161 -3.82 -9.23 13.66
N GLN A 162 -3.16 -8.09 13.42
CA GLN A 162 -1.83 -7.79 13.96
C GLN A 162 -1.84 -7.72 15.50
N ALA A 163 -2.89 -7.17 16.09
CA ALA A 163 -3.07 -7.16 17.54
C ALA A 163 -3.24 -8.56 18.12
N ALA A 164 -4.01 -9.45 17.46
CA ALA A 164 -4.15 -10.84 17.89
C ALA A 164 -2.81 -11.60 17.86
N ILE A 165 -2.00 -11.41 16.81
CA ILE A 165 -0.65 -12.00 16.75
C ILE A 165 0.28 -11.42 17.81
N LYS A 166 0.18 -10.11 18.09
CA LYS A 166 0.94 -9.46 19.15
C LYS A 166 0.60 -10.04 20.53
N GLU A 167 -0.65 -10.41 20.77
CA GLU A 167 -1.06 -11.06 22.02
C GLU A 167 -0.47 -12.48 22.13
N LEU A 168 -0.50 -13.27 21.04
CA LEU A 168 0.16 -14.58 21.01
C LEU A 168 1.68 -14.45 21.23
N TRP A 169 2.32 -13.48 20.57
CA TRP A 169 3.74 -13.19 20.73
C TRP A 169 4.10 -12.84 22.18
N LYS A 170 3.24 -12.12 22.90
CA LYS A 170 3.47 -11.82 24.31
C LYS A 170 3.22 -13.01 25.24
N SER A 171 2.39 -13.97 24.84
CA SER A 171 2.06 -15.14 25.67
C SER A 171 3.20 -16.13 25.79
N GLU A 172 4.11 -16.19 24.81
CA GLU A 172 5.34 -16.96 24.90
C GLU A 172 6.33 -16.21 25.79
N ASP A 173 6.67 -16.77 26.95
CA ASP A 173 7.50 -16.12 27.97
C ASP A 173 8.96 -16.04 27.50
N SER A 174 9.51 -14.83 27.35
CA SER A 174 10.93 -14.62 27.03
C SER A 174 11.42 -13.32 27.65
N LYS A 175 12.69 -13.32 28.10
CA LYS A 175 13.31 -12.16 28.76
C LYS A 175 13.68 -11.01 27.82
N VAL A 176 13.57 -11.19 26.50
CA VAL A 176 13.98 -10.21 25.49
C VAL A 176 12.73 -9.54 24.91
N ASP A 177 12.67 -8.21 24.97
CA ASP A 177 11.62 -7.41 24.35
C ASP A 177 11.93 -7.22 22.86
N ILE A 178 11.27 -8.00 22.00
CA ILE A 178 11.42 -7.95 20.54
C ILE A 178 10.08 -7.52 19.93
N ASP A 179 10.14 -6.56 19.00
CA ASP A 179 8.97 -6.09 18.25
C ASP A 179 8.28 -7.28 17.52
N PRO A 180 6.94 -7.41 17.60
CA PRO A 180 6.23 -8.53 16.99
C PRO A 180 6.29 -8.48 15.46
N PRO A 181 6.20 -9.63 14.78
CA PRO A 181 6.23 -9.68 13.32
C PRO A 181 5.02 -8.97 12.72
N LYS A 182 5.24 -8.31 11.57
CA LYS A 182 4.16 -7.77 10.74
C LYS A 182 3.41 -8.89 10.03
N ILE A 183 2.20 -8.61 9.55
CA ILE A 183 1.41 -9.59 8.80
C ILE A 183 1.52 -9.30 7.31
N GLY A 184 1.83 -10.32 6.52
CA GLY A 184 1.69 -10.31 5.07
C GLY A 184 0.56 -11.24 4.66
N ILE A 185 -0.38 -10.77 3.84
CA ILE A 185 -1.43 -11.63 3.26
C ILE A 185 -0.97 -12.11 1.90
N CYS A 186 -1.12 -13.41 1.65
CA CYS A 186 -0.95 -14.01 0.33
C CYS A 186 -2.17 -14.85 -0.06
N GLY A 187 -2.20 -15.34 -1.30
CA GLY A 187 -3.25 -16.21 -1.81
C GLY A 187 -4.18 -15.55 -2.82
N TRP A 188 -5.23 -16.28 -3.20
CA TRP A 188 -6.14 -15.88 -4.27
C TRP A 188 -7.31 -15.06 -3.72
N LEU A 189 -7.45 -13.81 -4.18
CA LEU A 189 -8.50 -12.88 -3.71
C LEU A 189 -9.77 -12.88 -4.60
N GLY A 190 -9.91 -13.87 -5.48
CA GLY A 190 -11.00 -13.93 -6.44
C GLY A 190 -10.99 -12.73 -7.38
N ARG A 191 -12.11 -11.98 -7.43
CA ARG A 191 -12.28 -10.81 -8.32
C ARG A 191 -11.37 -9.62 -8.00
N HIS A 192 -10.70 -9.62 -6.85
CA HIS A 192 -9.76 -8.56 -6.46
C HIS A 192 -8.33 -8.85 -6.93
N HIS A 193 -8.12 -9.95 -7.66
CA HIS A 193 -6.89 -10.23 -8.39
C HIS A 193 -7.01 -9.60 -9.78
N VAL A 194 -6.20 -8.57 -10.05
CA VAL A 194 -6.34 -7.70 -11.23
C VAL A 194 -5.00 -7.22 -11.75
N THR A 195 -4.95 -6.79 -13.01
CA THR A 195 -3.85 -5.99 -13.55
C THR A 195 -4.05 -4.51 -13.20
N PRO A 196 -3.02 -3.64 -13.36
CA PRO A 196 -3.17 -2.20 -13.19
C PRO A 196 -4.36 -1.56 -13.93
N ARG A 197 -4.83 -2.11 -15.06
CA ARG A 197 -6.04 -1.64 -15.76
C ARG A 197 -7.34 -2.08 -15.12
N GLY A 198 -7.35 -3.24 -14.47
CA GLY A 198 -8.52 -3.77 -13.76
C GLY A 198 -8.84 -3.04 -12.46
N LEU A 199 -7.97 -2.14 -11.99
CA LEU A 199 -8.19 -1.32 -10.81
C LEU A 199 -9.32 -0.30 -11.04
N GLN A 200 -10.45 -0.54 -10.38
CA GLN A 200 -11.64 0.29 -10.44
C GLN A 200 -11.86 1.09 -9.14
N SER A 201 -12.69 2.13 -9.20
CA SER A 201 -13.09 2.92 -8.02
C SER A 201 -13.83 2.08 -6.97
N SER A 202 -14.52 1.01 -7.39
CA SER A 202 -15.20 0.04 -6.50
C SER A 202 -14.24 -0.74 -5.58
N MET A 203 -12.93 -0.74 -5.90
CA MET A 203 -11.88 -1.43 -5.15
C MET A 203 -11.14 -0.50 -4.18
N ILE A 204 -11.49 0.79 -4.12
CA ILE A 204 -10.88 1.73 -3.17
C ILE A 204 -11.15 1.25 -1.74
N ASN A 205 -10.12 1.35 -0.90
CA ASN A 205 -10.08 0.89 0.48
C ASN A 205 -10.26 -0.63 0.67
N LYS A 206 -10.15 -1.43 -0.39
CA LYS A 206 -10.18 -2.90 -0.34
C LYS A 206 -8.78 -3.48 -0.55
N LEU A 207 -8.61 -4.73 -0.11
CA LEU A 207 -7.40 -5.50 -0.39
C LEU A 207 -7.48 -6.03 -1.82
N VAL A 208 -6.46 -5.73 -2.63
CA VAL A 208 -6.33 -6.18 -4.01
C VAL A 208 -4.98 -6.85 -4.22
N ALA A 209 -4.93 -7.76 -5.19
CA ALA A 209 -3.71 -8.40 -5.65
C ALA A 209 -3.43 -7.90 -7.07
N VAL A 210 -2.39 -7.11 -7.24
CA VAL A 210 -2.02 -6.50 -8.51
C VAL A 210 -0.81 -7.21 -9.11
N GLU A 211 -0.92 -7.60 -10.37
CA GLU A 211 0.18 -8.21 -11.11
C GLU A 211 0.74 -7.30 -12.20
N GLY A 212 2.05 -7.36 -12.40
CA GLY A 212 2.69 -6.67 -13.51
C GLY A 212 4.21 -6.72 -13.44
N VAL A 213 4.85 -5.90 -14.26
CA VAL A 213 6.29 -5.70 -14.33
C VAL A 213 6.66 -4.39 -13.65
N VAL A 214 7.74 -4.39 -12.87
CA VAL A 214 8.24 -3.15 -12.26
C VAL A 214 9.07 -2.38 -13.26
N ASN A 215 8.65 -1.15 -13.57
CA ASN A 215 9.36 -0.28 -14.51
C ASN A 215 10.34 0.67 -13.78
N LYS A 216 9.90 1.21 -12.65
CA LYS A 216 10.66 2.21 -11.88
C LYS A 216 10.65 1.89 -10.40
N CYS A 217 11.81 1.96 -9.76
CA CYS A 217 11.98 1.95 -8.32
C CYS A 217 12.58 3.27 -7.84
N SER A 218 12.09 3.82 -6.74
CA SER A 218 12.75 4.92 -6.03
C SER A 218 13.88 4.38 -5.15
N THR A 219 14.77 5.27 -4.72
CA THR A 219 15.68 4.96 -3.60
C THR A 219 14.87 4.78 -2.32
N VAL A 220 15.42 4.00 -1.38
CA VAL A 220 14.86 3.87 -0.03
C VAL A 220 15.08 5.18 0.71
N GLN A 221 14.01 5.74 1.28
CA GLN A 221 14.03 6.98 2.03
C GLN A 221 13.55 6.73 3.46
N PRO A 222 14.15 7.38 4.48
CA PRO A 222 13.67 7.29 5.85
C PRO A 222 12.39 8.13 6.02
N LYS A 223 11.36 7.53 6.58
CA LYS A 223 10.10 8.19 6.96
C LYS A 223 10.01 8.26 8.48
N LEU A 224 9.74 9.45 9.01
CA LEU A 224 9.60 9.69 10.44
C LEU A 224 8.27 9.09 10.95
N VAL A 225 8.35 8.22 11.96
CA VAL A 225 7.20 7.62 12.65
C VAL A 225 6.94 8.31 13.97
N GLN A 226 8.01 8.65 14.69
CA GLN A 226 7.92 9.27 16.01
C GLN A 226 9.07 10.23 16.21
N SER A 227 8.74 11.49 16.51
CA SER A 227 9.72 12.52 16.88
C SER A 227 9.89 12.61 18.39
N VAL A 228 11.13 12.81 18.83
CA VAL A 228 11.50 13.00 20.22
C VAL A 228 11.92 14.46 20.43
N TYR A 229 11.24 15.14 21.34
CA TYR A 229 11.58 16.49 21.78
C TYR A 229 12.05 16.46 23.22
N ILE A 230 13.14 17.17 23.51
CA ILE A 230 13.71 17.26 24.86
C ILE A 230 13.59 18.70 25.35
N GLY A 231 13.05 18.86 26.56
CA GLY A 231 12.92 20.12 27.28
C GLY A 231 14.17 20.50 28.07
N GLU A 232 15.37 20.30 27.51
CA GLU A 232 16.63 20.71 28.16
C GLU A 232 16.98 22.13 27.73
N ALA A 233 17.05 23.06 28.69
CA ALA A 233 17.72 24.34 28.45
C ALA A 233 19.21 24.04 28.26
N VAL A 234 19.78 24.45 27.13
CA VAL A 234 21.21 24.30 26.81
C VAL A 234 22.04 24.66 28.04
N HIS A 235 22.76 23.68 28.61
CA HIS A 235 23.62 23.91 29.76
C HIS A 235 24.64 25.02 29.44
N ASP A 236 24.45 26.21 30.03
CA ASP A 236 25.56 27.09 30.34
C ASP A 236 26.53 26.30 31.23
N MET A 237 27.83 26.35 30.92
CA MET A 237 28.88 25.50 31.52
C MET A 237 29.05 25.59 33.05
N ASN A 238 28.21 26.35 33.77
CA ASN A 238 28.38 26.68 35.18
C ASN A 238 27.08 26.57 36.01
N ALA A 239 26.30 25.50 35.88
CA ALA A 239 25.13 25.28 36.74
C ALA A 239 25.15 23.90 37.41
N ASP A 240 25.19 23.93 38.74
CA ASP A 240 25.24 22.80 39.66
C ASP A 240 24.21 21.69 39.37
N ALA A 241 24.67 20.47 39.59
CA ALA A 241 23.98 19.20 39.42
C ALA A 241 22.75 19.02 40.33
N LYS A 242 21.65 19.72 40.04
CA LYS A 242 20.30 19.32 40.48
C LYS A 242 19.58 18.66 39.32
N THR A 243 19.62 17.33 39.33
CA THR A 243 18.97 16.41 38.40
C THR A 243 17.45 16.60 38.39
N SER A 244 16.94 17.62 37.70
CA SER A 244 15.54 17.67 37.30
C SER A 244 15.33 16.63 36.20
N GLU A 245 14.34 15.76 36.36
CA GLU A 245 13.98 14.75 35.36
C GLU A 245 13.79 15.42 33.98
N LYS A 246 14.53 14.92 32.99
CA LYS A 246 14.48 15.42 31.61
C LYS A 246 13.08 15.16 31.05
N THR A 247 12.34 16.20 30.71
CA THR A 247 11.05 16.02 30.04
C THR A 247 11.27 15.67 28.58
N VAL A 248 10.80 14.49 28.20
CA VAL A 248 10.89 13.95 26.85
C VAL A 248 9.48 13.85 26.29
N HIS A 249 9.17 14.67 25.28
CA HIS A 249 7.90 14.63 24.59
C HIS A 249 8.01 13.79 23.32
N LEU A 250 7.22 12.74 23.26
CA LEU A 250 7.14 11.81 22.14
C LEU A 250 5.91 12.15 21.30
N ARG A 251 6.13 12.57 20.05
CA ARG A 251 5.04 12.83 19.12
C ARG A 251 5.01 11.77 18.01
N PRO A 252 3.93 10.97 17.90
CA PRO A 252 3.72 10.08 16.77
C PRO A 252 3.27 10.87 15.53
N HIS A 253 3.75 10.46 14.36
CA HIS A 253 3.34 11.00 13.06
C HIS A 253 2.49 9.97 12.34
N TYR A 254 1.39 10.43 11.72
CA TYR A 254 0.49 9.59 10.92
C TYR A 254 0.33 10.15 9.52
N ASP A 255 0.23 9.26 8.55
CA ASP A 255 0.09 9.62 7.14
C ASP A 255 -0.93 8.70 6.44
N ILE A 256 -1.30 9.06 5.23
CA ILE A 256 -2.22 8.31 4.38
C ILE A 256 -1.69 6.92 3.98
N THR A 257 -0.45 6.58 4.31
CA THR A 257 0.11 5.23 4.12
C THR A 257 -0.17 4.30 5.31
N ASP A 258 -0.57 4.83 6.48
CA ASP A 258 -0.81 4.03 7.66
C ASP A 258 -2.21 3.38 7.63
N PHE A 259 -2.32 2.13 8.09
CA PHE A 259 -3.59 1.41 8.08
C PHE A 259 -4.56 1.86 9.18
N ASP A 260 -4.02 2.28 10.33
CA ASP A 260 -4.77 2.60 11.56
C ASP A 260 -5.44 3.98 11.51
N LYS A 261 -4.75 5.00 10.98
CA LYS A 261 -5.21 6.39 10.99
C LYS A 261 -5.11 7.02 9.60
N THR A 262 -6.20 7.64 9.17
CA THR A 262 -6.33 8.29 7.86
C THR A 262 -6.05 9.79 7.89
N ALA A 263 -5.89 10.39 9.08
CA ALA A 263 -5.58 11.81 9.23
C ALA A 263 -4.09 12.05 9.02
N LYS A 264 -3.74 12.98 8.13
CA LYS A 264 -2.36 13.45 7.95
C LYS A 264 -2.00 14.35 9.12
N ASP A 265 -0.98 13.98 9.88
CA ASP A 265 -0.40 14.89 10.86
C ASP A 265 0.39 15.98 10.12
N SER A 266 -0.12 17.21 10.17
CA SER A 266 0.50 18.39 9.56
C SER A 266 0.83 19.48 10.59
N GLY A 267 0.78 19.13 11.89
CA GLY A 267 1.07 20.07 12.96
C GLY A 267 2.53 20.49 12.96
N ARG A 268 2.81 21.77 13.25
CA ARG A 268 4.17 22.25 13.52
C ARG A 268 4.75 21.54 14.75
N PRO A 269 6.08 21.46 14.89
CA PRO A 269 6.70 20.97 16.13
C PRO A 269 6.08 21.67 17.35
N PRO A 270 5.74 20.93 18.41
CA PRO A 270 5.16 21.53 19.61
C PRO A 270 6.18 22.47 20.26
N ALA A 271 5.76 23.70 20.53
CA ALA A 271 6.60 24.69 21.22
C ALA A 271 6.70 24.40 22.74
N SER A 272 5.70 23.72 23.29
CA SER A 272 5.62 23.35 24.70
C SER A 272 5.02 21.95 24.88
N ASP A 273 5.39 21.29 25.98
CA ASP A 273 4.78 20.03 26.44
C ASP A 273 3.30 20.24 26.84
N PRO A 274 2.51 19.16 27.02
CA PRO A 274 1.21 19.24 27.69
C PRO A 274 1.29 19.83 29.11
N GLU A 275 2.45 19.77 29.76
CA GLU A 275 2.73 20.43 31.05
C GLU A 275 3.16 21.90 30.93
N GLY A 276 3.19 22.46 29.70
CA GLY A 276 3.54 23.87 29.45
C GLY A 276 5.04 24.19 29.47
N ARG A 277 5.91 23.19 29.64
CA ARG A 277 7.38 23.37 29.57
C ARG A 277 7.83 23.57 28.13
N ILE A 278 8.75 24.50 27.89
CA ILE A 278 9.25 24.81 26.53
C ILE A 278 10.09 23.64 26.02
N MET A 279 9.82 23.23 24.78
CA MET A 279 10.62 22.23 24.08
C MET A 279 11.79 22.91 23.38
N HIS A 280 13.01 22.63 23.84
CA HIS A 280 14.21 23.32 23.36
C HIS A 280 14.86 22.64 22.16
N LYS A 281 14.81 21.31 22.08
CA LYS A 281 15.55 20.55 21.06
C LYS A 281 14.77 19.37 20.50
N HIS A 282 14.87 19.18 19.18
CA HIS A 282 14.43 17.98 18.49
C HIS A 282 15.64 17.05 18.31
N GLU A 283 15.64 15.90 19.00
CA GLU A 283 16.75 14.95 18.96
C GLU A 283 16.55 13.90 17.86
N ILE A 284 17.12 14.20 16.69
CA ILE A 284 17.01 13.36 15.48
C ILE A 284 17.49 11.92 15.75
N GLY A 285 18.54 11.73 16.56
CA GLY A 285 19.11 10.40 16.83
C GLY A 285 18.21 9.47 17.66
N LEU A 286 17.27 10.03 18.43
CA LEU A 286 16.31 9.26 19.24
C LEU A 286 14.96 9.06 18.54
N CYS A 287 14.76 9.70 17.39
CA CYS A 287 13.54 9.56 16.60
C CYS A 287 13.41 8.16 16.00
N LYS A 288 12.17 7.65 15.91
CA LYS A 288 11.89 6.37 15.24
C LYS A 288 11.60 6.64 13.77
N TYR A 289 12.38 6.02 12.90
CA TYR A 289 12.22 6.05 11.44
C TYR A 289 11.77 4.68 10.93
N LYS A 290 11.09 4.69 9.78
CA LYS A 290 10.76 3.50 8.98
C LYS A 290 11.31 3.67 7.58
N ASN A 291 11.70 2.56 6.93
CA ASN A 291 12.09 2.60 5.53
C ASN A 291 10.84 2.80 4.67
N HIS A 292 10.93 3.65 3.66
CA HIS A 292 9.85 3.93 2.73
C HIS A 292 10.40 3.97 1.30
N GLN A 293 9.80 3.19 0.42
CA GLN A 293 10.18 3.12 -0.99
C GLN A 293 8.92 3.06 -1.87
N LYS A 294 9.04 3.59 -3.08
CA LYS A 294 7.97 3.64 -4.06
C LYS A 294 8.43 2.97 -5.34
N PHE A 295 7.58 2.15 -5.93
CA PHE A 295 7.82 1.60 -7.26
C PHE A 295 6.56 1.62 -8.10
N VAL A 296 6.75 1.54 -9.42
CA VAL A 296 5.65 1.60 -10.39
C VAL A 296 5.51 0.23 -11.02
N ILE A 297 4.35 -0.39 -10.83
CA ILE A 297 3.95 -1.61 -11.53
C ILE A 297 3.24 -1.21 -12.81
N GLN A 298 3.68 -1.76 -13.92
CA GLN A 298 3.08 -1.65 -15.23
C GLN A 298 2.49 -2.99 -15.65
N GLU A 299 1.42 -2.98 -16.43
CA GLU A 299 0.90 -4.22 -17.01
C GLU A 299 1.97 -4.94 -17.84
N THR A 300 1.98 -6.26 -17.75
CA THR A 300 2.69 -7.14 -18.67
C THR A 300 2.26 -6.84 -20.11
N PRO A 301 3.20 -6.83 -21.07
CA PRO A 301 2.88 -6.55 -22.47
C PRO A 301 1.94 -7.63 -23.06
N GLU A 302 1.96 -8.84 -22.49
CA GLU A 302 1.09 -9.97 -22.86
C GLU A 302 -0.38 -9.72 -22.49
N ASP A 303 -0.64 -9.06 -21.37
CA ASP A 303 -2.00 -8.78 -20.87
C ASP A 303 -2.55 -7.43 -21.38
N ALA A 304 -1.70 -6.61 -22.03
CA ALA A 304 -2.09 -5.33 -22.55
C ALA A 304 -2.88 -5.48 -23.87
N PRO A 305 -4.05 -4.83 -24.02
CA PRO A 305 -4.81 -4.90 -25.25
C PRO A 305 -4.08 -4.19 -26.40
N THR A 306 -4.13 -4.80 -27.59
CA THR A 306 -3.46 -4.29 -28.80
C THR A 306 -3.89 -2.85 -29.11
N GLY A 307 -2.90 -1.98 -29.35
CA GLY A 307 -3.13 -0.59 -29.75
C GLY A 307 -3.33 0.41 -28.60
N GLN A 308 -3.26 -0.03 -27.34
CA GLN A 308 -3.27 0.88 -26.19
C GLN A 308 -1.96 0.86 -25.42
N MET A 309 -1.61 2.00 -24.81
CA MET A 309 -0.48 2.06 -23.90
C MET A 309 -0.80 1.26 -22.63
N PRO A 310 0.15 0.45 -22.11
CA PRO A 310 -0.03 -0.25 -20.85
C PRO A 310 -0.25 0.75 -19.71
N ARG A 311 -1.16 0.42 -18.80
CA ARG A 311 -1.42 1.24 -17.61
C ARG A 311 -0.45 0.90 -16.50
N TRP A 312 -0.32 1.81 -15.53
CA TRP A 312 0.56 1.63 -14.40
C TRP A 312 -0.09 2.14 -13.11
N VAL A 313 0.40 1.65 -11.99
CA VAL A 313 0.00 2.06 -10.64
C VAL A 313 1.23 2.24 -9.76
N GLU A 314 1.23 3.28 -8.93
CA GLU A 314 2.26 3.51 -7.92
C GLU A 314 1.99 2.61 -6.71
N VAL A 315 3.01 1.91 -6.26
CA VAL A 315 2.99 1.05 -5.08
C VAL A 315 3.98 1.61 -4.05
N ILE A 316 3.50 1.73 -2.82
CA ILE A 316 4.29 2.15 -1.66
C ILE A 316 4.59 0.91 -0.83
N VAL A 317 5.87 0.67 -0.57
CA VAL A 317 6.37 -0.36 0.34
C VAL A 317 7.06 0.31 1.53
N GLU A 318 6.95 -0.35 2.68
CA GLU A 318 7.54 0.13 3.93
C GLU A 318 8.30 -1.01 4.63
N ASP A 319 9.31 -0.62 5.43
CA ASP A 319 10.15 -1.50 6.27
C ASP A 319 10.82 -2.64 5.48
N ASP A 320 10.49 -3.89 5.80
CA ASP A 320 11.08 -5.11 5.24
C ASP A 320 10.83 -5.31 3.75
N LEU A 321 9.76 -4.72 3.21
CA LEU A 321 9.41 -4.86 1.80
C LEU A 321 10.24 -3.94 0.88
N CYS A 322 11.08 -3.08 1.46
CA CYS A 322 11.98 -2.22 0.70
C CYS A 322 13.13 -3.04 0.09
N ASP A 323 13.55 -2.67 -1.12
CA ASP A 323 14.67 -3.25 -1.87
C ASP A 323 14.54 -4.75 -2.23
N ILE A 324 13.37 -5.37 -2.02
CA ILE A 324 13.09 -6.75 -2.46
C ILE A 324 13.00 -6.86 -3.98
N VAL A 325 12.50 -5.80 -4.63
CA VAL A 325 12.10 -5.76 -6.04
C VAL A 325 13.05 -4.90 -6.85
N LYS A 326 13.46 -5.41 -8.02
CA LYS A 326 14.29 -4.69 -8.98
C LYS A 326 13.47 -4.27 -10.20
N CYS A 327 13.94 -3.25 -10.91
CA CYS A 327 13.35 -2.88 -12.20
C CYS A 327 13.49 -4.05 -13.18
N GLY A 328 12.41 -4.36 -13.91
CA GLY A 328 12.30 -5.52 -14.81
C GLY A 328 11.66 -6.75 -14.17
N ASP A 329 11.49 -6.79 -12.84
CA ASP A 329 10.90 -7.95 -12.17
C ASP A 329 9.40 -8.06 -12.44
N ARG A 330 8.94 -9.28 -12.77
CA ARG A 330 7.52 -9.64 -12.73
C ARG A 330 7.11 -9.86 -11.27
N VAL A 331 6.17 -9.06 -10.78
CA VAL A 331 5.73 -9.09 -9.38
C VAL A 331 4.23 -9.26 -9.24
N ARG A 332 3.83 -9.86 -8.13
CA ARG A 332 2.46 -9.89 -7.61
C ARG A 332 2.46 -9.21 -6.26
N VAL A 333 1.69 -8.14 -6.12
CA VAL A 333 1.62 -7.35 -4.90
C VAL A 333 0.22 -7.43 -4.31
N TRP A 334 0.12 -7.86 -3.06
CA TRP A 334 -1.11 -7.74 -2.27
C TRP A 334 -1.04 -6.46 -1.48
N GLY A 335 -2.03 -5.60 -1.61
CA GLY A 335 -2.04 -4.30 -0.95
C GLY A 335 -3.41 -3.67 -0.88
N VAL A 336 -3.53 -2.63 -0.06
CA VAL A 336 -4.77 -1.86 0.06
C VAL A 336 -4.74 -0.73 -0.96
N TYR A 337 -5.75 -0.70 -1.83
CA TYR A 337 -5.85 0.33 -2.86
C TYR A 337 -6.42 1.61 -2.25
N ARG A 338 -5.64 2.71 -2.28
CA ARG A 338 -6.03 4.00 -1.71
C ARG A 338 -6.03 5.10 -2.76
N ALA A 339 -6.81 6.14 -2.49
CA ALA A 339 -6.82 7.36 -3.27
C ALA A 339 -6.44 8.54 -2.37
N ASN A 340 -5.43 9.31 -2.79
CA ASN A 340 -5.09 10.58 -2.18
C ASN A 340 -5.76 11.68 -3.01
N CYS A 341 -6.88 12.22 -2.51
CA CYS A 341 -7.48 13.42 -3.09
C CYS A 341 -6.55 14.60 -2.82
N GLY A 342 -6.03 15.20 -3.89
CA GLY A 342 -5.04 16.26 -3.79
C GLY A 342 -5.66 17.58 -3.37
N GLN A 343 -4.89 18.37 -2.61
CA GLN A 343 -5.07 19.82 -2.56
C GLN A 343 -4.24 20.42 -3.68
N ALA A 344 -4.89 20.76 -4.80
CA ALA A 344 -4.24 21.61 -5.80
C ALA A 344 -4.40 23.06 -5.32
N ASN A 345 -3.28 23.71 -4.98
CA ASN A 345 -3.23 25.13 -4.62
C ASN A 345 -4.26 25.55 -3.55
N SER A 346 -4.32 24.83 -2.42
CA SER A 346 -5.26 25.05 -1.29
C SER A 346 -6.75 24.82 -1.58
N THR A 347 -7.12 24.49 -2.82
CA THR A 347 -8.49 24.10 -3.16
C THR A 347 -8.61 22.57 -3.20
N ASN A 348 -9.65 22.04 -2.55
CA ASN A 348 -9.93 20.60 -2.54
C ASN A 348 -10.39 20.18 -3.95
N SER A 349 -9.54 19.45 -4.66
CA SER A 349 -9.92 18.83 -5.93
C SER A 349 -10.51 17.46 -5.67
N GLY A 350 -11.64 17.16 -6.32
CA GLY A 350 -12.25 15.83 -6.28
C GLY A 350 -11.44 14.76 -7.03
N LEU A 351 -10.45 15.16 -7.83
CA LEU A 351 -9.56 14.25 -8.55
C LEU A 351 -8.41 13.80 -7.64
N GLY A 352 -8.49 12.55 -7.18
CA GLY A 352 -7.43 11.90 -6.41
C GLY A 352 -6.48 11.09 -7.27
N ARG A 353 -5.21 11.03 -6.83
CA ARG A 353 -4.24 10.05 -7.36
C ARG A 353 -4.37 8.77 -6.57
N SER A 354 -4.56 7.66 -7.27
CA SER A 354 -4.60 6.35 -6.63
C SER A 354 -3.22 5.72 -6.53
N PHE A 355 -3.02 4.97 -5.46
CA PHE A 355 -1.79 4.25 -5.15
C PHE A 355 -2.12 3.01 -4.33
N LEU A 356 -1.22 2.04 -4.34
CA LEU A 356 -1.37 0.80 -3.59
C LEU A 356 -0.41 0.83 -2.40
N ILE A 357 -0.89 0.54 -1.20
CA ILE A 357 -0.02 0.32 -0.04
C ILE A 357 0.21 -1.19 0.05
N ALA A 358 1.43 -1.62 -0.19
CA ALA A 358 1.79 -3.03 -0.22
C ALA A 358 1.75 -3.63 1.19
N ASN A 359 1.05 -4.75 1.30
CA ASN A 359 1.07 -5.62 2.46
C ASN A 359 1.94 -6.87 2.23
N ASN A 360 2.08 -7.32 1.00
CA ASN A 360 2.99 -8.40 0.65
C ASN A 360 3.41 -8.28 -0.81
N VAL A 361 4.64 -8.71 -1.11
CA VAL A 361 5.20 -8.67 -2.46
C VAL A 361 5.81 -10.03 -2.79
N LEU A 362 5.40 -10.60 -3.92
CA LEU A 362 5.95 -11.83 -4.47
C LEU A 362 6.61 -11.53 -5.81
N VAL A 363 7.88 -11.89 -5.95
CA VAL A 363 8.64 -11.76 -7.20
C VAL A 363 8.57 -13.08 -7.97
N LYS A 364 7.82 -13.11 -9.09
CA LYS A 364 7.63 -14.32 -9.91
C LYS A 364 8.93 -14.79 -10.59
N ASN A 365 9.80 -13.85 -10.96
CA ASN A 365 11.06 -14.18 -11.62
C ASN A 365 11.99 -15.00 -10.70
N LYS A 366 12.04 -14.70 -9.41
CA LYS A 366 12.87 -15.44 -8.43
C LYS A 366 12.35 -16.89 -8.23
N GLU A 367 11.05 -17.10 -8.27
CA GLU A 367 10.45 -18.44 -8.15
C GLU A 367 10.66 -19.33 -9.39
N THR A 368 10.93 -18.72 -10.54
CA THR A 368 11.23 -19.48 -11.78
C THR A 368 12.60 -20.15 -11.70
N TYR A 369 13.53 -19.60 -10.91
CA TYR A 369 14.86 -20.18 -10.71
C TYR A 369 14.96 -21.10 -9.47
N ASP A 370 14.28 -20.80 -8.35
CA ASP A 370 14.54 -21.52 -7.09
C ASP A 370 13.38 -22.36 -6.50
N SER A 371 12.09 -22.08 -6.76
CA SER A 371 10.99 -22.74 -6.01
C SER A 371 10.06 -23.66 -6.82
N ASN A 372 9.97 -23.50 -8.14
CA ASN A 372 9.12 -24.37 -8.99
C ASN A 372 9.89 -25.51 -9.68
N LEU A 373 11.22 -25.55 -9.59
CA LEU A 373 12.04 -26.69 -10.03
C LEU A 373 12.34 -27.62 -8.86
N CYS A 374 11.29 -28.11 -8.19
CA CYS A 374 11.41 -29.29 -7.32
C CYS A 374 11.66 -30.52 -8.20
N ILE A 375 12.89 -30.67 -8.69
CA ILE A 375 13.30 -31.84 -9.48
C ILE A 375 13.22 -33.05 -8.54
N SER A 376 12.21 -33.90 -8.76
CA SER A 376 12.04 -35.13 -7.99
C SER A 376 13.21 -36.08 -8.25
N GLU A 377 13.48 -36.98 -7.31
CA GLU A 377 14.40 -38.10 -7.55
C GLU A 377 13.98 -38.96 -8.76
N ALA A 378 12.68 -39.02 -9.05
CA ALA A 378 12.17 -39.66 -10.28
C ALA A 378 12.60 -38.90 -11.54
N ASP A 379 12.53 -37.58 -11.54
CA ASP A 379 12.94 -36.74 -12.66
C ASP A 379 14.45 -36.82 -12.89
N LYS A 380 15.25 -36.84 -11.82
CA LYS A 380 16.71 -37.08 -11.91
C LYS A 380 17.03 -38.41 -12.59
N LYS A 381 16.33 -39.48 -12.21
CA LYS A 381 16.49 -40.79 -12.87
C LYS A 381 16.14 -40.72 -14.36
N ASN A 382 15.06 -40.02 -14.71
CA ASN A 382 14.67 -39.80 -16.10
C ASN A 382 15.71 -38.99 -16.87
N PHE A 383 16.27 -37.95 -16.27
CA PHE A 383 17.35 -37.15 -16.88
C PHE A 383 18.60 -37.99 -17.12
N HIS A 384 19.02 -38.81 -16.16
CA HIS A 384 20.16 -39.72 -16.33
C HIS A 384 19.89 -40.79 -17.39
N ALA A 385 18.67 -41.35 -17.45
CA ALA A 385 18.29 -42.30 -18.48
C ALA A 385 18.27 -41.65 -19.87
N PHE A 386 17.81 -40.40 -19.96
CA PHE A 386 17.80 -39.62 -21.21
C PHE A 386 19.22 -39.27 -21.67
N ALA A 387 20.07 -38.77 -20.76
CA ALA A 387 21.45 -38.39 -21.05
C ALA A 387 22.34 -39.56 -21.52
N LYS A 388 21.98 -40.80 -21.18
CA LYS A 388 22.67 -42.02 -21.65
C LYS A 388 22.36 -42.39 -23.10
N LYS A 389 21.40 -41.72 -23.76
CA LYS A 389 21.08 -42.01 -25.16
C LYS A 389 22.09 -41.34 -26.09
N ASP A 390 22.54 -42.05 -27.11
CA ASP A 390 23.51 -41.53 -28.08
C ASP A 390 22.95 -40.34 -28.91
N ASN A 391 21.64 -40.34 -29.17
CA ASN A 391 20.97 -39.34 -30.02
C ASN A 391 20.31 -38.21 -29.20
N THR A 392 20.81 -37.90 -28.01
CA THR A 392 20.18 -36.95 -27.08
C THR A 392 20.02 -35.54 -27.69
N ILE A 393 21.08 -35.01 -28.30
CA ILE A 393 21.08 -33.67 -28.92
C ILE A 393 20.11 -33.62 -30.10
N ASP A 394 20.01 -34.71 -30.86
CA ASP A 394 19.13 -34.80 -32.01
C ASP A 394 17.67 -34.78 -31.57
N ILE A 395 17.34 -35.56 -30.55
CA ILE A 395 15.99 -35.57 -29.95
C ILE A 395 15.61 -34.17 -29.46
N LEU A 396 16.51 -33.49 -28.73
CA LEU A 396 16.27 -32.12 -28.26
C LEU A 396 16.08 -31.13 -29.42
N GLY A 397 16.90 -31.24 -30.47
CA GLY A 397 16.79 -30.41 -31.66
C GLY A 397 15.44 -30.58 -32.38
N TYR A 398 14.96 -31.81 -32.53
CA TYR A 398 13.66 -32.09 -33.13
C TYR A 398 12.50 -31.62 -32.24
N SER A 399 12.61 -31.78 -30.93
CA SER A 399 11.59 -31.37 -29.96
C SER A 399 11.54 -29.86 -29.70
N PHE A 400 12.60 -29.10 -30.02
CA PHE A 400 12.64 -27.67 -29.75
C PHE A 400 11.54 -26.91 -30.49
N ALA A 401 11.45 -27.01 -31.82
CA ALA A 401 10.43 -26.33 -32.61
C ALA A 401 9.75 -27.32 -33.57
N PRO A 402 8.78 -28.12 -33.09
CA PRO A 402 8.16 -29.18 -33.88
C PRO A 402 7.26 -28.64 -35.01
N SER A 403 6.78 -27.40 -34.88
CA SER A 403 5.97 -26.72 -35.88
C SER A 403 6.74 -26.27 -37.12
N ILE A 404 8.08 -26.24 -37.07
CA ILE A 404 8.94 -25.83 -38.17
C ILE A 404 9.53 -27.08 -38.80
N CYS A 405 9.32 -27.29 -40.10
CA CYS A 405 9.89 -28.43 -40.80
C CYS A 405 11.38 -28.21 -41.13
N GLY A 406 12.21 -29.24 -40.94
CA GLY A 406 13.65 -29.22 -41.26
C GLY A 406 14.50 -28.33 -40.36
N GLN A 407 15.60 -27.83 -40.93
CA GLN A 407 16.61 -26.98 -40.27
C GLN A 407 17.22 -27.60 -39.00
N ASP A 408 17.46 -28.91 -39.03
CA ASP A 408 17.88 -29.69 -37.86
C ASP A 408 19.19 -29.16 -37.24
N ILE A 409 20.15 -28.75 -38.07
CA ILE A 409 21.42 -28.17 -37.60
C ILE A 409 21.18 -26.85 -36.86
N VAL A 410 20.29 -25.99 -37.39
CA VAL A 410 19.99 -24.69 -36.79
C VAL A 410 19.29 -24.90 -35.45
N LYS A 411 18.33 -25.82 -35.36
CA LYS A 411 17.66 -26.13 -34.10
C LYS A 411 18.61 -26.70 -33.06
N LYS A 412 19.51 -27.63 -33.44
CA LYS A 412 20.55 -28.15 -32.54
C LYS A 412 21.47 -27.04 -32.05
N ALA A 413 21.89 -26.13 -32.92
CA ALA A 413 22.72 -24.98 -32.55
C ALA A 413 22.00 -24.06 -31.54
N ILE A 414 20.72 -23.78 -31.74
CA ILE A 414 19.89 -23.00 -30.80
C ILE A 414 19.76 -23.72 -29.45
N VAL A 415 19.55 -25.04 -29.43
CA VAL A 415 19.51 -25.82 -28.18
C VAL A 415 20.84 -25.75 -27.43
N LEU A 416 21.97 -25.84 -28.14
CA LEU A 416 23.30 -25.69 -27.52
C LEU A 416 23.52 -24.25 -27.00
N MET A 417 23.00 -23.25 -27.70
CA MET A 417 23.01 -21.86 -27.24
C MET A 417 22.20 -21.69 -25.94
N LEU A 418 21.03 -22.34 -25.83
CA LEU A 418 20.20 -22.32 -24.62
C LEU A 418 20.85 -23.04 -23.43
N ALA A 419 21.59 -24.12 -23.69
CA ALA A 419 22.37 -24.80 -22.66
C ALA A 419 23.53 -23.93 -22.13
N GLY A 420 24.08 -23.08 -22.99
CA GLY A 420 25.21 -22.20 -22.67
C GLY A 420 26.53 -22.96 -22.51
N GLY A 421 27.62 -22.20 -22.51
CA GLY A 421 28.95 -22.71 -22.16
C GLY A 421 29.31 -22.42 -20.70
N THR A 422 30.45 -22.95 -20.27
CA THR A 422 31.01 -22.63 -18.95
C THR A 422 31.92 -21.43 -19.04
N GLU A 423 31.60 -20.40 -18.26
CA GLU A 423 32.45 -19.24 -18.10
C GLU A 423 33.72 -19.61 -17.32
N ARG A 424 34.87 -19.10 -17.75
CA ARG A 424 36.15 -19.33 -17.06
C ARG A 424 36.81 -18.00 -16.74
N ALA A 425 36.84 -17.68 -15.45
CA ALA A 425 37.64 -16.56 -14.93
C ALA A 425 39.07 -17.04 -14.70
N LEU A 426 40.03 -16.49 -15.46
CA LEU A 426 41.46 -16.61 -15.16
C LEU A 426 41.92 -15.37 -14.38
N PRO A 427 43.09 -15.42 -13.70
CA PRO A 427 43.58 -14.30 -12.91
C PRO A 427 43.77 -12.99 -13.68
N SER A 428 44.05 -13.07 -14.99
CA SER A 428 44.28 -11.90 -15.85
C SER A 428 43.07 -11.51 -16.69
N HIS A 429 42.33 -12.49 -17.20
CA HIS A 429 41.27 -12.27 -18.18
C HIS A 429 40.12 -13.24 -17.97
N HIS A 430 38.98 -12.84 -18.52
CA HIS A 430 37.74 -13.58 -18.47
C HIS A 430 37.47 -14.21 -19.84
N ILE A 431 37.13 -15.49 -19.86
CA ILE A 431 36.68 -16.20 -21.06
C ILE A 431 35.17 -16.37 -20.97
N ARG A 432 34.45 -15.75 -21.91
CA ARG A 432 32.99 -15.86 -22.02
C ARG A 432 32.56 -17.32 -22.24
N GLY A 433 31.51 -17.75 -21.53
CA GLY A 433 30.81 -19.01 -21.78
C GLY A 433 29.66 -18.89 -22.78
N ASP A 434 29.22 -17.67 -23.08
CA ASP A 434 28.02 -17.44 -23.88
C ASP A 434 28.27 -17.64 -25.38
N ILE A 435 27.28 -18.22 -26.05
CA ILE A 435 27.26 -18.48 -27.48
C ILE A 435 26.31 -17.46 -28.14
N HIS A 436 26.79 -16.73 -29.13
CA HIS A 436 25.95 -15.84 -29.94
C HIS A 436 25.79 -16.43 -31.34
N ILE A 437 24.54 -16.61 -31.79
CA ILE A 437 24.21 -17.17 -33.11
C ILE A 437 23.60 -16.08 -33.99
N MET A 438 24.05 -16.01 -35.24
CA MET A 438 23.45 -15.17 -36.29
C MET A 438 22.82 -16.07 -37.35
N LEU A 439 21.54 -15.84 -37.68
CA LEU A 439 20.81 -16.57 -38.71
C LEU A 439 20.60 -15.68 -39.94
N VAL A 440 21.23 -16.03 -41.06
CA VAL A 440 21.11 -15.32 -42.34
C VAL A 440 20.51 -16.25 -43.40
N GLY A 441 19.67 -15.72 -44.28
CA GLY A 441 19.15 -16.45 -45.44
C GLY A 441 17.93 -15.75 -46.05
N ASP A 442 17.32 -16.39 -47.05
CA ASP A 442 16.22 -15.83 -47.85
C ASP A 442 14.95 -15.50 -47.03
N PRO A 443 14.13 -14.52 -47.46
CA PRO A 443 12.87 -14.24 -46.80
C PRO A 443 12.00 -15.51 -46.71
N SER A 444 11.14 -15.57 -45.69
CA SER A 444 10.16 -16.66 -45.48
C SER A 444 10.72 -18.05 -45.09
N CYS A 445 12.01 -18.22 -44.83
CA CYS A 445 12.56 -19.50 -44.32
C CYS A 445 12.31 -19.79 -42.81
N GLY A 446 11.28 -19.19 -42.18
CA GLY A 446 10.94 -19.46 -40.77
C GLY A 446 11.89 -18.90 -39.70
N LYS A 447 12.93 -18.14 -40.07
CA LYS A 447 13.94 -17.56 -39.14
C LYS A 447 13.32 -16.77 -37.97
N SER A 448 12.41 -15.84 -38.27
CA SER A 448 11.75 -15.03 -37.23
C SER A 448 10.86 -15.87 -36.32
N GLN A 449 10.31 -16.98 -36.83
CA GLN A 449 9.49 -17.89 -36.04
C GLN A 449 10.34 -18.74 -35.08
N LEU A 450 11.54 -19.16 -35.50
CA LEU A 450 12.50 -19.79 -34.60
C LEU A 450 12.91 -18.86 -33.45
N LEU A 451 13.19 -17.59 -33.74
CA LEU A 451 13.56 -16.60 -32.72
C LEU A 451 12.43 -16.34 -31.71
N ARG A 452 11.17 -16.35 -32.15
CA ARG A 452 10.00 -16.24 -31.26
C ARG A 452 9.82 -17.45 -30.35
N TYR A 453 10.38 -18.61 -30.67
CA TYR A 453 10.29 -19.79 -29.82
C TYR A 453 11.35 -19.79 -28.71
N VAL A 454 12.44 -19.03 -28.91
CA VAL A 454 13.51 -18.83 -27.92
C VAL A 454 13.12 -17.81 -26.85
N MET A 455 12.33 -16.81 -27.24
CA MET A 455 11.88 -15.69 -26.41
C MET A 455 10.58 -16.04 -25.69
#